data_AF-A0A7X7YWU4-F1
#
_entry.id   AF-A0A7X7YWU4-F1
#
_cell.length_a   1.000
_cell.length_b   1.000
_cell.length_c   1.000
_cell.angle_alpha   90.00
_cell.angle_beta   90.00
_cell.angle_gamma   90.00
#
_symmetry.space_group_name_H-M   'P 1'
#
loop_
_entity.id
_entity.type
_entity.pdbx_description
1 polymer ?
#
loop_
_entity_poly.entity_id
_entity_poly.type
_entity_poly.pdbx_seq_one_letter_code
_entity_poly.pdbx_strand_id
1 'polypeptide(L)'
;MAYEIQADCASGGTLYAIVRTPAGQVWHPTGRAFEEWGAGGHGVGDYAIPLTDRGGSRYVGDFDGNIPDGTYCIQVFSQAGVDPADADALVCSREIVWAGVGELTAVKLLANRSVQDRITRAIDYYDDDGRTVLLTLQPVDDPDTTSVTPQ
;
A
#
# COMPACT_ATOMS: atom_id res chain seq x y z
N MET A 1 -0.89 -0.44 -11.16
CA MET A 1 -0.66 -1.26 -9.96
C MET A 1 0.54 -2.14 -10.24
N ALA A 2 1.50 -2.07 -9.32
CA ALA A 2 2.90 -2.39 -9.55
C ALA A 2 3.44 -3.40 -8.51
N TYR A 3 2.60 -4.32 -8.04
CA TYR A 3 3.01 -5.35 -7.08
C TYR A 3 3.50 -4.77 -5.76
N GLU A 4 2.72 -3.88 -5.16
CA GLU A 4 3.11 -3.22 -3.92
C GLU A 4 3.05 -4.19 -2.74
N ILE A 5 2.20 -5.21 -2.78
CA ILE A 5 2.22 -6.28 -1.78
C ILE A 5 3.22 -7.35 -2.22
N GLN A 6 4.24 -7.61 -1.42
CA GLN A 6 5.26 -8.62 -1.71
C GLN A 6 5.58 -9.45 -0.47
N ALA A 7 5.75 -10.76 -0.67
CA ALA A 7 6.24 -11.67 0.34
C ALA A 7 7.17 -12.71 -0.28
N ASP A 8 8.32 -12.92 0.36
CA ASP A 8 9.23 -13.99 0.01
C ASP A 8 8.89 -15.23 0.85
N CYS A 9 8.44 -16.29 0.20
CA CYS A 9 8.03 -17.54 0.84
C CYS A 9 8.24 -18.71 -0.14
N ALA A 10 8.55 -19.90 0.37
CA ALA A 10 8.75 -21.07 -0.47
C ALA A 10 7.54 -21.30 -1.40
N SER A 11 7.82 -21.49 -2.69
CA SER A 11 6.78 -21.76 -3.70
C SER A 11 5.95 -23.00 -3.36
N GLY A 12 4.71 -23.03 -3.87
CA GLY A 12 3.78 -24.15 -3.74
C GLY A 12 2.69 -23.97 -2.69
N GLY A 13 2.72 -22.87 -1.94
CA GLY A 13 1.62 -22.45 -1.06
C GLY A 13 0.66 -21.46 -1.74
N THR A 14 -0.48 -21.24 -1.09
CA THR A 14 -1.41 -20.15 -1.41
C THR A 14 -1.24 -19.07 -0.35
N LEU A 15 -0.92 -17.84 -0.76
CA LEU A 15 -0.79 -16.71 0.15
C LEU A 15 -1.87 -15.67 -0.13
N TYR A 16 -2.28 -14.97 0.93
CA TYR A 16 -3.13 -13.80 0.84
C TYR A 16 -2.65 -12.73 1.80
N ALA A 17 -3.03 -11.48 1.52
CA ALA A 17 -2.73 -10.35 2.35
C ALA A 17 -3.99 -9.78 3.01
N ILE A 18 -3.80 -9.17 4.17
CA ILE A 18 -4.78 -8.35 4.87
C ILE A 18 -4.14 -6.98 5.07
N VAL A 19 -4.89 -5.92 4.77
CA VAL A 19 -4.45 -4.53 4.98
C VAL A 19 -5.19 -3.96 6.18
N ARG A 20 -4.45 -3.34 7.10
CA ARG A 20 -5.00 -2.71 8.30
C ARG A 20 -4.59 -1.25 8.44
N THR A 21 -5.49 -0.45 8.99
CA THR A 21 -5.15 0.89 9.50
C THR A 21 -4.36 0.78 10.81
N PRO A 22 -3.66 1.84 11.25
CA PRO A 22 -3.01 1.87 12.56
C PRO A 22 -3.97 1.70 13.73
N ALA A 23 -5.27 1.97 13.52
CA ALA A 23 -6.32 1.75 14.50
C ALA A 23 -6.81 0.29 14.56
N GLY A 24 -6.35 -0.58 13.66
CA GLY A 24 -6.69 -2.01 13.62
C GLY A 24 -7.84 -2.38 12.69
N GLN A 25 -8.50 -1.40 12.06
CA GLN A 25 -9.55 -1.63 11.07
C GLN A 25 -8.99 -2.34 9.84
N VAL A 26 -9.78 -3.21 9.24
CA VAL A 26 -9.39 -4.04 8.10
C VAL A 26 -10.01 -3.53 6.81
N TRP A 27 -9.25 -3.55 5.72
CA TRP A 27 -9.76 -3.24 4.39
C TRP A 27 -10.68 -4.35 3.91
N HIS A 28 -11.88 -3.99 3.49
CA HIS A 28 -12.83 -4.87 2.82
C HIS A 28 -12.86 -4.53 1.32
N PRO A 29 -12.20 -5.32 0.44
CA PRO A 29 -12.10 -5.02 -0.99
C PRO A 29 -13.44 -4.86 -1.71
N THR A 30 -14.43 -5.71 -1.42
CA THR A 30 -15.76 -5.65 -2.06
C THR A 30 -16.54 -4.43 -1.60
N GLY A 31 -16.50 -4.13 -0.29
CA GLY A 31 -17.13 -2.94 0.30
C GLY A 31 -16.40 -1.63 0.02
N ARG A 32 -15.12 -1.69 -0.39
CA ARG A 32 -14.21 -0.55 -0.61
C ARG A 32 -14.15 0.40 0.59
N ALA A 33 -14.08 -0.18 1.78
CA ALA A 33 -14.04 0.57 3.02
C ALA A 33 -13.19 -0.15 4.07
N PHE A 34 -12.69 0.63 5.03
CA PHE A 34 -12.16 0.08 6.27
C PHE A 34 -13.29 -0.13 7.26
N GLU A 35 -13.29 -1.28 7.91
CA GLU A 35 -14.29 -1.67 8.91
C GLU A 35 -13.64 -2.45 10.06
N GLU A 36 -14.40 -2.67 11.13
CA GLU A 36 -13.98 -3.56 12.20
C GLU A 36 -13.93 -5.00 11.71
N TRP A 37 -13.02 -5.79 12.29
CA TRP A 37 -12.93 -7.21 11.97
C TRP A 37 -14.23 -7.94 12.28
N GLY A 38 -14.79 -8.65 11.29
CA GLY A 38 -16.03 -9.39 11.44
C GLY A 38 -17.31 -8.54 11.29
N ALA A 39 -17.17 -7.27 10.89
CA ALA A 39 -18.34 -6.44 10.59
C ALA A 39 -19.22 -7.10 9.54
N GLY A 40 -20.55 -7.02 9.70
CA GLY A 40 -21.49 -7.65 8.76
C GLY A 40 -21.45 -9.19 8.72
N GLY A 41 -20.69 -9.85 9.60
CA GLY A 41 -20.47 -11.29 9.54
C GLY A 41 -19.40 -11.72 8.53
N HIS A 42 -18.60 -10.78 8.03
CA HIS A 42 -17.50 -11.05 7.11
C HIS A 42 -16.39 -11.88 7.79
N GLY A 43 -15.85 -12.84 7.06
CA GLY A 43 -14.73 -13.66 7.49
C GLY A 43 -13.42 -13.23 6.85
N VAL A 44 -12.35 -14.00 7.10
CA VAL A 44 -11.02 -13.74 6.54
C VAL A 44 -11.05 -13.65 5.01
N GLY A 45 -11.84 -14.53 4.36
CA GLY A 45 -11.96 -14.56 2.91
C GLY A 45 -12.53 -13.27 2.30
N ASP A 46 -13.36 -12.53 3.04
CA ASP A 46 -13.93 -11.26 2.57
C ASP A 46 -12.90 -10.12 2.62
N TYR A 47 -11.89 -10.23 3.49
CA TYR A 47 -10.79 -9.27 3.65
C TYR A 47 -9.53 -9.67 2.86
N ALA A 48 -9.45 -10.92 2.40
CA ALA A 48 -8.26 -11.50 1.79
C ALA A 48 -7.99 -10.92 0.41
N ILE A 49 -6.78 -10.38 0.23
CA ILE A 49 -6.24 -9.98 -1.07
C ILE A 49 -5.34 -11.12 -1.56
N PRO A 50 -5.73 -11.88 -2.60
CA PRO A 50 -4.95 -13.03 -3.06
C PRO A 50 -3.61 -12.60 -3.64
N LEU A 51 -2.55 -13.33 -3.31
CA LEU A 51 -1.21 -13.12 -3.89
C LEU A 51 -0.91 -14.19 -4.94
N THR A 52 -0.16 -13.80 -5.96
CA THR A 52 0.28 -14.67 -7.06
C THR A 52 1.76 -14.98 -6.93
N ASP A 53 2.15 -16.25 -6.94
CA ASP A 53 3.56 -16.66 -7.06
C ASP A 53 4.09 -16.24 -8.44
N ARG A 54 5.17 -15.46 -8.46
CA ARG A 54 5.88 -15.05 -9.68
C ARG A 54 7.07 -15.93 -10.01
N GLY A 55 7.15 -17.09 -9.37
CA GLY A 55 8.24 -18.04 -9.48
C GLY A 55 9.40 -17.66 -8.56
N GLY A 56 10.11 -18.68 -8.08
CA GLY A 56 11.32 -18.47 -7.28
C GLY A 56 11.05 -17.92 -5.88
N SER A 57 9.93 -18.33 -5.26
CA SER A 57 9.60 -17.99 -3.87
C SER A 57 9.20 -16.52 -3.64
N ARG A 58 8.61 -15.84 -4.65
CA ARG A 58 8.13 -14.46 -4.53
C ARG A 58 6.66 -14.35 -4.89
N TYR A 59 5.85 -14.02 -3.89
CA TYR A 59 4.43 -13.77 -4.03
C TYR A 59 4.16 -12.28 -4.13
N VAL A 60 3.30 -11.90 -5.08
CA VAL A 60 2.95 -10.50 -5.34
C VAL A 60 1.45 -10.28 -5.38
N GLY A 61 1.03 -9.11 -4.94
CA GLY A 61 -0.34 -8.62 -5.06
C GLY A 61 -0.34 -7.10 -5.21
N ASP A 62 -1.46 -6.58 -5.67
CA ASP A 62 -1.64 -5.15 -5.86
C ASP A 62 -2.32 -4.54 -4.64
N PHE A 63 -1.90 -3.33 -4.27
CA PHE A 63 -2.62 -2.54 -3.28
C PHE A 63 -3.83 -1.87 -3.95
N ASP A 64 -5.00 -1.94 -3.32
CA ASP A 64 -6.24 -1.44 -3.92
C ASP A 64 -6.20 0.10 -4.03
N GLY A 65 -6.46 0.63 -5.23
CA GLY A 65 -6.43 2.06 -5.53
C GLY A 65 -7.65 2.82 -4.98
N ASN A 66 -8.63 2.12 -4.41
CA ASN A 66 -9.71 2.75 -3.63
C ASN A 66 -9.29 2.99 -2.17
N ILE A 67 -8.14 2.48 -1.73
CA ILE A 67 -7.60 2.78 -0.41
C ILE A 67 -7.12 4.24 -0.42
N PRO A 68 -7.61 5.09 0.52
CA PRO A 68 -7.15 6.47 0.64
C PRO A 68 -5.66 6.59 0.95
N ASP A 69 -5.14 7.79 0.80
CA ASP A 69 -3.75 8.08 1.17
C ASP A 69 -3.56 7.90 2.68
N GLY A 70 -2.46 7.28 3.08
CA GLY A 70 -2.20 7.01 4.49
C GLY A 70 -1.13 5.96 4.74
N THR A 71 -0.96 5.62 6.01
CA THR A 71 -0.05 4.56 6.45
C THR A 71 -0.84 3.33 6.85
N TYR A 72 -0.43 2.18 6.34
CA TYR A 72 -1.12 0.91 6.57
C TYR A 72 -0.15 -0.20 6.94
N CYS A 73 -0.65 -1.20 7.67
CA CYS A 73 0.05 -2.44 7.93
C CYS A 73 -0.47 -3.51 6.97
N ILE A 74 0.43 -4.10 6.19
CA ILE A 74 0.16 -5.26 5.35
C ILE A 74 0.61 -6.49 6.12
N GLN A 75 -0.28 -7.47 6.25
CA GLN A 75 0.00 -8.77 6.86
C GLN A 75 -0.24 -9.85 5.82
N VAL A 76 0.74 -10.72 5.59
CA VAL A 76 0.65 -11.82 4.62
C VAL A 76 0.56 -13.15 5.36
N PHE A 77 -0.40 -13.98 4.98
CA PHE A 77 -0.70 -15.25 5.61
C PHE A 77 -0.57 -16.40 4.60
N SER A 78 -0.19 -17.57 5.12
CA SER A 78 -0.18 -18.83 4.37
C SER A 78 -1.46 -19.59 4.62
N GLN A 79 -2.26 -19.75 3.58
CA GLN A 79 -3.52 -20.48 3.61
C GLN A 79 -3.26 -21.99 3.75
N ALA A 80 -3.69 -22.59 4.85
CA ALA A 80 -3.52 -24.02 5.10
C ALA A 80 -4.68 -24.88 4.55
N GLY A 81 -5.87 -24.29 4.39
CA GLY A 81 -7.10 -24.96 3.96
C GLY A 81 -7.60 -24.54 2.57
N VAL A 82 -8.86 -24.86 2.30
CA VAL A 82 -9.54 -24.49 1.03
C VAL A 82 -9.88 -22.99 0.99
N ASP A 83 -10.18 -22.41 2.15
CA ASP A 83 -10.52 -21.00 2.31
C ASP A 83 -9.59 -20.33 3.35
N PRO A 84 -9.32 -19.01 3.22
CA PRO A 84 -8.63 -18.23 4.25
C PRO A 84 -9.31 -18.34 5.62
N ALA A 85 -8.52 -18.48 6.68
CA ALA A 85 -9.02 -18.70 8.04
C ALA A 85 -8.19 -17.99 9.11
N ASP A 86 -8.80 -17.70 10.27
CA ASP A 86 -8.13 -17.03 11.40
C ASP A 86 -6.91 -17.80 11.94
N ALA A 87 -6.87 -19.11 11.69
CA ALA A 87 -5.79 -20.00 12.14
C ALA A 87 -4.62 -20.08 11.14
N ASP A 88 -4.72 -19.43 9.97
CA ASP A 88 -3.65 -19.41 8.99
C ASP A 88 -2.40 -18.71 9.53
N ALA A 89 -1.23 -19.22 9.15
CA ALA A 89 0.03 -18.75 9.72
C ALA A 89 0.45 -17.41 9.10
N LEU A 90 0.81 -16.44 9.96
CA LEU A 90 1.44 -15.20 9.51
C LEU A 90 2.83 -15.50 8.93
N VAL A 91 3.04 -15.13 7.67
CA VAL A 91 4.32 -15.28 6.95
C VAL A 91 5.20 -14.06 7.20
N CYS A 92 4.65 -12.87 6.99
CA CYS A 92 5.34 -11.61 7.22
C CYS A 92 4.35 -10.46 7.43
N SER A 93 4.86 -9.34 7.92
CA SER A 93 4.13 -8.07 7.95
C SER A 93 5.06 -6.92 7.65
N ARG A 94 4.52 -5.85 7.04
CA ARG A 94 5.26 -4.61 6.78
C ARG A 94 4.34 -3.41 6.83
N GLU A 95 4.91 -2.25 7.09
CA GLU A 95 4.22 -0.98 6.87
C GLU A 95 4.36 -0.54 5.41
N ILE A 96 3.37 0.21 4.94
CA ILE A 96 3.36 0.89 3.64
C ILE A 96 2.86 2.32 3.86
N VAL A 97 3.52 3.29 3.22
CA VAL A 97 2.96 4.63 3.04
C VAL A 97 2.36 4.67 1.65
N TRP A 98 1.04 4.83 1.57
CA TRP A 98 0.27 4.80 0.35
C TRP A 98 -0.16 6.20 -0.06
N ALA A 99 0.04 6.54 -1.33
CA ALA A 99 -0.35 7.82 -1.90
C ALA A 99 -1.52 7.67 -2.91
N GLY A 100 -2.38 6.68 -2.72
CA GLY A 100 -3.56 6.44 -3.56
C GLY A 100 -3.27 5.76 -4.89
N VAL A 101 -2.10 6.03 -5.46
CA VAL A 101 -1.66 5.53 -6.78
C VAL A 101 -0.41 4.66 -6.73
N GLY A 102 0.32 4.68 -5.62
CA GLY A 102 1.57 3.95 -5.45
C GLY A 102 2.15 4.07 -4.04
N GLU A 103 3.05 3.16 -3.70
CA GLU A 103 3.83 3.23 -2.47
C GLU A 103 4.77 4.45 -2.51
N LEU A 104 4.78 5.23 -1.44
CA LEU A 104 5.69 6.34 -1.24
C LEU A 104 6.88 5.87 -0.39
N THR A 105 8.09 5.98 -0.93
CA THR A 105 9.32 5.66 -0.20
C THR A 105 10.30 6.83 -0.27
N ALA A 106 11.24 6.89 0.68
CA ALA A 106 12.32 7.88 0.63
C ALA A 106 13.14 7.77 -0.67
N VAL A 107 13.34 6.55 -1.19
CA VAL A 107 14.05 6.35 -2.46
C VAL A 107 13.28 6.98 -3.62
N LYS A 108 11.95 6.80 -3.68
CA LYS A 108 11.13 7.44 -4.72
C LYS A 108 11.19 8.97 -4.63
N LEU A 109 11.25 9.53 -3.42
CA LEU A 109 11.41 10.98 -3.23
C LEU A 109 12.81 11.50 -3.61
N LEU A 110 13.86 10.72 -3.37
CA LEU A 110 15.25 11.19 -3.52
C LEU A 110 15.91 10.80 -4.84
N ALA A 111 15.48 9.71 -5.47
CA ALA A 111 16.16 9.12 -6.63
C ALA A 111 15.38 9.31 -7.95
N ASN A 112 14.07 9.51 -7.88
CA ASN A 112 13.25 9.67 -9.08
C ASN A 112 13.18 11.13 -9.54
N ARG A 113 12.53 11.33 -10.68
CA ARG A 113 12.29 12.65 -11.25
C ARG A 113 11.43 13.48 -10.29
N SER A 114 11.80 14.74 -10.12
CA SER A 114 10.93 15.80 -9.61
C SER A 114 10.80 16.92 -10.62
N VAL A 115 9.63 17.59 -10.64
CA VAL A 115 9.39 18.77 -11.49
C VAL A 115 8.86 19.88 -10.60
N GLN A 116 9.52 21.03 -10.66
CA GLN A 116 9.04 22.24 -10.00
C GLN A 116 8.38 23.18 -11.02
N ASP A 117 7.13 23.54 -10.77
CA ASP A 117 6.46 24.61 -11.49
C ASP A 117 7.05 25.97 -11.08
N ARG A 118 7.50 26.78 -12.04
CA ARG A 118 8.15 28.07 -11.74
C ARG A 118 7.18 29.18 -11.33
N ILE A 119 5.90 29.02 -11.64
CA ILE A 119 4.84 29.99 -11.36
C ILE A 119 4.21 29.66 -10.01
N THR A 120 3.75 28.42 -9.82
CA THR A 120 3.05 28.01 -8.57
C THR A 120 4.01 27.54 -7.48
N ARG A 121 5.29 27.30 -7.83
CA ARG A 121 6.33 26.70 -6.98
C ARG A 121 6.04 25.27 -6.53
N ALA A 122 4.93 24.67 -6.95
CA ALA A 122 4.59 23.28 -6.63
C ALA A 122 5.70 22.33 -7.12
N ILE A 123 6.00 21.31 -6.33
CA ILE A 123 7.01 20.29 -6.62
C ILE A 123 6.32 18.94 -6.70
N ASP A 124 6.28 18.36 -7.89
CA ASP A 124 5.75 17.03 -8.15
C ASP A 124 6.87 15.99 -8.10
N TYR A 125 6.70 14.98 -7.27
CA TYR A 125 7.57 13.80 -7.20
C TYR A 125 6.94 12.64 -7.94
N TYR A 126 7.71 12.01 -8.83
CA TYR A 126 7.22 10.97 -9.71
C TYR A 126 7.64 9.57 -9.26
N ASP A 127 6.86 8.57 -9.66
CA ASP A 127 7.25 7.18 -9.57
C ASP A 127 8.42 6.84 -10.51
N ASP A 128 8.89 5.60 -10.44
CA ASP A 128 9.98 5.07 -11.27
C ASP A 128 9.66 5.09 -12.78
N ASP A 129 8.37 5.12 -13.14
CA ASP A 129 7.91 5.32 -14.51
C ASP A 129 8.11 6.76 -15.05
N GLY A 130 8.44 7.72 -14.17
CA GLY A 130 8.65 9.13 -14.50
C GLY A 130 7.40 9.87 -15.01
N ARG A 131 6.21 9.29 -14.82
CA ARG A 131 4.91 9.77 -15.31
C ARG A 131 3.86 9.88 -14.22
N THR A 132 3.80 8.91 -13.31
CA THR A 132 2.85 8.89 -12.21
C THR A 132 3.33 9.81 -11.10
N VAL A 133 2.55 10.84 -10.75
CA VAL A 133 2.86 11.72 -9.62
C VAL A 133 2.45 11.01 -8.33
N LEU A 134 3.37 10.88 -7.38
CA LEU A 134 3.15 10.23 -6.09
C LEU A 134 2.94 11.22 -4.94
N LEU A 135 3.50 12.43 -5.06
CA LEU A 135 3.40 13.45 -4.04
C LEU A 135 3.57 14.82 -4.68
N THR A 136 2.63 15.71 -4.41
CA THR A 136 2.78 17.13 -4.71
C THR A 136 3.05 17.87 -3.41
N LEU A 137 4.14 18.62 -3.39
CA LEU A 137 4.51 19.48 -2.29
C LEU A 137 4.23 20.93 -2.69
N GLN A 138 3.52 21.67 -1.84
CA GLN A 138 3.26 23.09 -2.03
C GLN A 138 4.15 23.92 -1.08
N PRO A 139 5.18 24.61 -1.59
CA PRO A 139 5.95 25.54 -0.79
C PRO A 139 5.12 26.78 -0.46
N VAL A 140 5.29 27.28 0.77
CA VAL A 140 4.75 28.55 1.27
C VAL A 140 5.91 29.32 1.89
N ASP A 141 6.15 30.51 1.35
CA ASP A 141 7.23 31.37 1.81
C ASP A 141 6.76 32.28 2.96
N ASP A 142 7.56 32.27 4.02
CA ASP A 142 7.62 33.24 5.09
C ASP A 142 8.89 34.09 4.92
N PRO A 143 9.03 35.25 5.61
CA PRO A 143 10.11 36.20 5.38
C PRO A 143 11.53 35.60 5.43
N ASP A 144 11.76 34.58 6.27
CA ASP A 144 13.07 33.95 6.47
C ASP A 144 13.06 32.42 6.20
N THR A 145 11.89 31.83 5.93
CA THR A 145 11.72 30.38 5.84
C THR A 145 10.76 30.01 4.72
N THR A 146 11.03 28.92 4.01
CA THR A 146 10.02 28.27 3.15
C THR A 146 9.53 27.01 3.86
N SER A 147 8.24 26.95 4.14
CA SER A 147 7.59 25.73 4.61
C SER A 147 7.05 24.95 3.41
N VAL A 148 6.93 23.63 3.55
CA VAL A 148 6.48 22.77 2.45
C VAL A 148 5.45 21.80 3.01
N THR A 149 4.27 21.76 2.39
CA THR A 149 3.15 20.95 2.87
C THR A 149 2.73 19.94 1.78
N PRO A 150 2.54 18.65 2.13
CA PRO A 150 1.87 17.68 1.26
C PRO A 150 0.47 18.16 0.87
N GLN A 151 0.12 18.00 -0.40
CA GLN A 151 -1.24 18.21 -0.92
C GLN A 151 -2.01 16.91 -0.99
#